data_AF-A0AAD5K683-F1
#
_entry.id   AF-A0AAD5K683-F1
#
_cell.length_a   1.000
_cell.length_b   1.000
_cell.length_c   1.000
_cell.angle_alpha   90.00
_cell.angle_beta   90.00
_cell.angle_gamma   90.00
#
_symmetry.space_group_name_H-M   'P 1'
#
loop_
_entity.id
_entity.type
_entity.pdbx_description
1 polymer ?
#
loop_
_entity_poly.entity_id
_entity_poly.type
_entity_poly.pdbx_seq_one_letter_code
_entity_poly.pdbx_strand_id
1 'polypeptide(L)' 'KSHVCPILQCQRRFKRLEHLKRHMRIHTLERPFTCNYPGCHKTFSRSDNLSQHMKTHQR' A
#
# COMPACT_ATOMS: atom_id res chain seq x y z
N LYS A 1 -9.08 17.13 13.34
CA LYS A 1 -8.50 17.75 12.13
C LYS A 1 -8.43 16.71 11.02
N SER A 2 -8.85 17.05 9.80
CA SER A 2 -8.76 16.15 8.64
C SER A 2 -7.41 16.29 7.96
N HIS A 3 -6.84 15.18 7.47
CA HIS A 3 -5.59 15.14 6.73
C HIS A 3 -5.89 15.08 5.24
N VAL A 4 -5.41 16.07 4.49
CA VAL A 4 -5.68 16.21 3.05
C VAL A 4 -4.44 15.75 2.27
N CYS A 5 -4.66 15.08 1.14
CA CYS A 5 -3.57 14.76 0.23
C CYS A 5 -2.96 16.06 -0.35
N PRO A 6 -1.62 16.23 -0.32
CA PRO A 6 -0.96 17.43 -0.85
C PRO A 6 -0.86 17.45 -2.38
N ILE A 7 -1.16 16.33 -3.07
CA ILE A 7 -1.12 16.27 -4.53
C ILE A 7 -2.31 17.03 -5.10
N LEU A 8 -2.04 18.07 -5.90
CA LEU A 8 -3.04 19.02 -6.39
C LEU A 8 -4.22 18.36 -7.13
N GLN A 9 -3.94 17.30 -7.88
CA GLN A 9 -4.95 16.52 -8.62
C GLN A 9 -5.66 15.46 -7.75
N CYS A 10 -5.27 15.29 -6.48
CA CYS A 10 -5.83 14.31 -5.57
C CYS A 10 -6.62 14.97 -4.42
N GLN A 11 -7.94 15.04 -4.58
CA GLN A 11 -8.83 15.69 -3.59
C GLN A 11 -9.19 14.79 -2.39
N ARG A 12 -8.37 13.78 -2.08
CA ARG A 12 -8.65 12.79 -1.02
C ARG A 12 -8.40 13.39 0.37
N ARG A 13 -9.34 13.14 1.29
CA ARG A 13 -9.29 13.57 2.70
C ARG A 13 -9.43 12.38 3.63
N PHE A 14 -8.68 12.38 4.73
CA PHE A 14 -8.59 11.28 5.68
C PHE A 14 -8.80 11.77 7.10
N LYS A 15 -9.48 10.97 7.92
CA LYS A 15 -9.69 11.27 9.35
C LYS A 15 -8.43 11.03 10.21
N ARG A 16 -7.48 10.22 9.73
CA ARG A 16 -6.26 9.82 10.45
C ARG A 16 -5.04 10.00 9.57
N LEU A 17 -3.92 10.44 10.16
CA LEU A 17 -2.66 10.65 9.47
C LEU A 17 -2.13 9.37 8.83
N GLU A 18 -2.20 8.25 9.53
CA GLU A 18 -1.74 6.95 9.03
C GLU A 18 -2.47 6.51 7.76
N HIS A 19 -3.74 6.90 7.60
CA HIS A 19 -4.47 6.63 6.36
C HIS A 19 -3.99 7.52 5.21
N LEU A 20 -3.65 8.78 5.48
CA LEU A 20 -3.03 9.66 4.49
C LEU A 20 -1.64 9.13 4.08
N LYS A 21 -0.78 8.77 5.03
CA LYS A 21 0.54 8.18 4.75
C LYS A 21 0.43 6.94 3.88
N ARG A 22 -0.47 6.01 4.22
CA ARG A 22 -0.75 4.83 3.40
C ARG A 22 -1.25 5.21 2.00
N HIS A 23 -2.13 6.20 1.90
CA HIS A 23 -2.62 6.69 0.62
C HIS A 23 -1.51 7.25 -0.25
N MET A 24 -0.52 7.96 0.30
CA MET A 24 0.58 8.53 -0.49
C MET A 24 1.36 7.49 -1.30
N ARG A 25 1.37 6.23 -0.88
CA ARG A 25 2.00 5.12 -1.63
C ARG A 25 1.42 4.90 -3.03
N ILE A 26 0.19 5.38 -3.30
CA ILE A 26 -0.38 5.30 -4.65
C ILE A 26 0.27 6.31 -5.60
N HIS A 27 0.76 7.43 -5.07
CA HIS A 27 1.38 8.50 -5.85
C HIS A 27 2.87 8.24 -6.06
N THR A 28 3.54 7.70 -5.04
CA THR A 28 4.96 7.32 -5.14
C THR A 28 5.17 5.98 -5.83
N LEU A 29 4.10 5.21 -6.06
CA LEU A 29 4.13 3.83 -6.55
C LEU A 29 5.00 2.89 -5.68
N GLU A 30 5.31 3.29 -4.45
CA GLU A 30 6.13 2.52 -3.53
C GLU A 30 5.40 1.24 -3.11
N ARG A 31 6.05 0.12 -3.39
CA ARG A 31 5.61 -1.21 -3.01
C ARG A 31 6.68 -1.90 -2.16
N PRO A 32 6.84 -1.48 -0.89
CA PRO A 32 7.93 -1.96 -0.05
C PRO A 32 7.76 -3.42 0.39
N PHE A 33 6.60 -4.03 0.17
CA PHE A 33 6.32 -5.40 0.59
C PHE A 33 6.48 -6.36 -0.58
N THR A 34 7.63 -7.01 -0.65
CA THR A 34 7.95 -7.99 -1.71
C THR A 34 7.61 -9.40 -1.26
N CYS A 35 7.00 -10.19 -2.14
CA CYS A 35 6.84 -11.62 -1.92
C CYS A 35 8.21 -12.30 -1.95
N ASN A 36 8.51 -13.09 -0.92
CA ASN A 36 9.76 -13.85 -0.81
C ASN A 36 9.62 -15.30 -1.28
N TYR A 37 8.48 -15.67 -1.89
CA TYR A 37 8.26 -17.02 -2.38
C TYR A 37 9.10 -17.27 -3.65
N PRO A 38 9.81 -18.42 -3.75
CA PRO A 38 10.64 -18.73 -4.90
C PRO A 38 9.87 -18.65 -6.22
N GLY A 39 10.39 -17.91 -7.21
CA GLY A 39 9.72 -17.71 -8.50
C GLY A 39 8.58 -16.69 -8.49
N CYS A 40 8.24 -16.08 -7.34
CA CYS A 40 7.27 -15.01 -7.25
C CYS A 40 7.95 -13.64 -7.07
N HIS A 41 7.70 -12.72 -7.98
CA HIS A 41 8.24 -11.35 -7.94
C HIS A 41 7.16 -10.29 -7.65
N LYS A 42 6.04 -10.69 -7.04
CA LYS A 42 4.93 -9.77 -6.76
C LYS A 42 5.29 -8.82 -5.60
N THR A 43 5.00 -7.54 -5.78
CA THR A 43 5.21 -6.49 -4.77
C THR A 43 3.90 -5.79 -4.42
N PHE A 44 3.78 -5.38 -3.15
CA PHE A 44 2.57 -4.83 -2.58
C PHE A 44 2.86 -3.51 -1.87
N SER A 45 1.90 -2.59 -1.92
CA SER A 45 1.96 -1.31 -1.20
C SER A 45 1.56 -1.43 0.26
N ARG A 46 1.05 -2.59 0.70
CA ARG A 46 0.58 -2.85 2.06
C ARG A 46 0.95 -4.25 2.53
N SER A 47 1.24 -4.40 3.82
CA SER A 47 1.60 -5.67 4.46
C SER A 47 0.44 -6.65 4.48
N ASP A 48 -0.79 -6.19 4.76
CA ASP A 48 -1.98 -7.06 4.81
C ASP A 48 -2.28 -7.70 3.46
N ASN A 49 -2.06 -6.97 2.36
CA ASN A 49 -2.15 -7.51 1.01
C ASN A 49 -1.09 -8.59 0.75
N LEU A 50 0.16 -8.37 1.18
CA LEU A 50 1.21 -9.39 1.10
C LEU A 50 0.84 -10.62 1.93
N SER A 51 0.39 -10.45 3.18
CA SER A 51 -0.02 -11.56 4.04
C SER A 51 -1.16 -12.38 3.44
N GLN A 52 -2.15 -11.73 2.80
CA GLN A 52 -3.20 -12.43 2.07
C GLN A 52 -2.63 -13.17 0.85
N HIS A 53 -1.75 -12.53 0.09
CA HIS A 53 -1.09 -13.14 -1.05
C HIS A 53 -0.27 -14.37 -0.68
N MET A 54 0.46 -14.36 0.44
CA MET A 54 1.26 -15.51 0.88
C MET A 54 0.41 -16.78 1.10
N LYS A 55 -0.90 -16.64 1.32
CA LYS A 55 -1.83 -17.78 1.42
C LYS A 55 -2.08 -18.46 0.07
N THR A 56 -1.85 -17.77 -1.05
CA THR A 56 -2.01 -18.36 -2.40
C THR A 56 -0.87 -19.33 -2.75
N HIS A 57 0.26 -19.22 -2.06
CA HIS A 57 1.42 -20.10 -2.24
C HIS A 57 1.40 -21.33 -1.32
N GLN A 58 0.37 -21.45 -0.47
CA GLN A 58 0.17 -22.57 0.47
C GLN A 58 -0.79 -23.63 -0.10
N ARG A 59 -1.11 -23.55 -1.39
CA ARG A 59 -1.93 -24.51 -2.12
C ARG A 59 -1.07 -25.34 -3.05
#